data_AF-A0A1G4QJM2-F1
#
_entry.id   AF-A0A1G4QJM2-F1
#
_cell.length_a   1.000
_cell.length_b   1.000
_cell.length_c   1.000
_cell.angle_alpha   90.00
_cell.angle_beta   90.00
_cell.angle_gamma   90.00
#
_symmetry.space_group_name_H-M   'P 1'
#
loop_
_entity.id
_entity.type
_entity.pdbx_description
1 polymer ?
#
loop_
_entity_poly.entity_id
_entity_poly.type
_entity_poly.pdbx_seq_one_letter_code
_entity_poly.pdbx_strand_id
1 'polypeptide(L)'
;MATKQGMCKNCGSLIVFDDRNENCECVFCHCIFPGEEAVKILENPDDYTFANEEIQESGNQTHYYVTKVSPDIVESAVARQDAMKAREDKGTIKPSDFEISPNDVKAPLKLTALIIGAAAVIVLVIVAISLPLYKSRTALDDEIRASIDGVVAGVADVDTSTDESGRAKGYTIYGQTCQNIKIALSSDITEDSIRTLFTRYTDLRASKANISDDKMKGVTMEIYVNTGVYTVTGEGGNVNVEFAKDEVPETTSETK
;
A
#
# COMPACT_ATOMS: atom_id res chain seq x y z
N MET A 1 8.04 -33.66 -28.80
CA MET A 1 7.41 -34.32 -27.65
C MET A 1 6.64 -33.24 -26.93
N ALA A 2 5.31 -33.26 -27.05
CA ALA A 2 4.47 -32.27 -26.40
C ALA A 2 3.64 -33.00 -25.35
N THR A 3 3.94 -32.76 -24.07
CA THR A 3 3.07 -33.19 -22.98
C THR A 3 1.75 -32.44 -23.05
N LYS A 4 0.62 -33.15 -23.00
CA LYS A 4 -0.73 -32.57 -23.01
C LYS A 4 -1.33 -32.60 -21.61
N GLN A 5 -2.14 -31.60 -21.31
CA GLN A 5 -2.95 -31.54 -20.09
C GLN A 5 -4.33 -32.10 -20.38
N GLY A 6 -4.87 -32.86 -19.42
CA GLY A 6 -6.23 -33.40 -19.47
C GLY A 6 -6.79 -33.60 -18.07
N MET A 7 -8.04 -34.05 -17.99
CA MET A 7 -8.74 -34.31 -16.74
C MET A 7 -9.16 -35.78 -16.65
N CYS A 8 -9.04 -36.38 -15.47
CA CYS A 8 -9.43 -37.77 -15.26
C CYS A 8 -10.94 -37.95 -15.34
N LYS A 9 -11.39 -38.88 -16.17
CA LYS A 9 -12.81 -39.22 -16.32
C LYS A 9 -13.46 -39.80 -15.07
N ASN A 10 -12.69 -40.42 -14.17
CA ASN A 10 -13.26 -41.05 -12.98
C ASN A 10 -13.32 -40.10 -11.79
N CYS A 11 -12.23 -39.40 -11.47
CA CYS A 11 -12.10 -38.60 -10.25
C CYS A 11 -11.91 -37.09 -10.47
N GLY A 12 -11.96 -36.61 -11.71
CA GLY A 12 -11.82 -35.18 -12.03
C GLY A 12 -10.43 -34.57 -11.78
N SER A 13 -9.43 -35.39 -11.42
CA SER A 13 -8.07 -34.90 -11.18
C SER A 13 -7.41 -34.41 -12.47
N LEU A 14 -6.68 -33.29 -12.39
CA LEU A 14 -5.87 -32.78 -13.49
C LEU A 14 -4.61 -33.64 -13.71
N ILE A 15 -4.35 -34.01 -14.96
CA ILE A 15 -3.29 -34.97 -15.33
C ILE A 15 -2.48 -34.45 -16.53
N VAL A 16 -1.16 -34.71 -16.58
CA VAL A 16 -0.28 -34.41 -17.73
C VAL A 16 0.30 -35.67 -18.36
N PHE A 17 -0.12 -36.01 -19.58
CA PHE A 17 0.25 -37.24 -20.29
C PHE A 17 1.05 -36.95 -21.58
N ASP A 18 1.75 -37.98 -22.07
CA ASP A 18 2.53 -37.93 -23.32
C ASP A 18 1.61 -38.14 -24.55
N ASP A 19 1.78 -37.32 -25.59
CA ASP A 19 0.99 -37.37 -26.83
C ASP A 19 1.24 -38.63 -27.68
N ARG A 20 2.26 -39.41 -27.34
CA ARG A 20 2.60 -40.68 -28.01
C ARG A 20 1.79 -41.88 -27.53
N ASN A 21 1.22 -41.81 -26.34
CA ASN A 21 0.44 -42.90 -25.78
C ASN A 21 -1.04 -42.65 -26.04
N GLU A 22 -1.71 -43.62 -26.66
CA GLU A 22 -3.16 -43.54 -26.91
C GLU A 22 -3.95 -43.53 -25.59
N ASN A 23 -3.41 -44.19 -24.56
CA ASN A 23 -4.03 -44.31 -23.23
C ASN A 23 -3.24 -43.56 -22.18
N CYS A 24 -3.96 -43.07 -21.17
CA CYS A 24 -3.44 -42.40 -19.99
C CYS A 24 -4.01 -43.07 -18.73
N GLU A 25 -3.20 -43.16 -17.68
CA GLU A 25 -3.56 -43.78 -16.40
C GLU A 25 -3.49 -42.75 -15.26
N CYS A 26 -4.63 -42.49 -14.63
CA CYS A 26 -4.67 -41.55 -13.52
C CYS A 26 -3.94 -42.11 -12.28
N VAL A 27 -2.94 -41.39 -11.78
CA VAL A 27 -2.16 -41.80 -10.58
C VAL A 27 -3.00 -41.81 -9.29
N PHE A 28 -4.18 -41.17 -9.28
CA PHE A 28 -5.00 -41.08 -8.06
C PHE A 28 -6.04 -42.19 -7.93
N CYS A 29 -6.63 -42.64 -9.04
CA CYS A 29 -7.69 -43.64 -9.03
C CYS A 29 -7.42 -44.82 -9.96
N HIS A 30 -6.24 -44.87 -10.58
CA HIS A 30 -5.81 -45.93 -11.49
C HIS A 30 -6.74 -46.18 -12.68
N CYS A 31 -7.61 -45.22 -13.01
CA CYS A 31 -8.46 -45.29 -14.18
C CYS A 31 -7.60 -45.19 -15.45
N ILE A 32 -7.69 -46.19 -16.32
CA ILE A 32 -7.06 -46.21 -17.65
C ILE A 32 -8.10 -45.80 -18.70
N PHE A 33 -7.77 -44.79 -19.51
CA PHE A 33 -8.68 -44.27 -20.54
C PHE A 33 -7.93 -43.51 -21.65
N PRO A 34 -8.55 -43.26 -22.81
CA PRO A 34 -7.91 -42.56 -23.92
C PRO A 34 -7.53 -41.12 -23.59
N GLY A 35 -6.33 -40.70 -23.99
CA GLY A 35 -5.84 -39.34 -23.75
C GLY A 35 -6.70 -38.25 -24.41
N GLU A 36 -7.31 -38.54 -25.57
CA GLU A 36 -8.23 -37.61 -26.23
C GLU A 36 -9.49 -37.30 -25.40
N GLU A 37 -9.97 -38.30 -24.64
CA GLU A 37 -11.10 -38.13 -23.73
C GLU A 37 -10.71 -37.21 -22.56
N ALA A 38 -9.48 -37.33 -22.05
CA ALA A 38 -8.96 -36.47 -21.00
C ALA A 38 -8.93 -34.99 -21.39
N VAL A 39 -8.56 -34.68 -22.63
CA VAL A 39 -8.51 -33.29 -23.14
C VAL A 39 -9.92 -32.73 -23.27
N LYS A 40 -10.87 -33.51 -23.80
CA LYS A 40 -12.27 -33.08 -23.98
C LYS A 40 -12.95 -32.76 -22.65
N ILE A 41 -12.69 -33.58 -21.62
CA ILE A 41 -13.24 -33.34 -20.27
C ILE A 41 -12.64 -32.07 -19.66
N LEU A 42 -11.36 -31.78 -19.92
CA LEU A 42 -10.72 -30.56 -19.44
C LEU A 42 -11.29 -29.29 -20.10
N GLU A 43 -11.73 -29.36 -21.36
CA GLU A 43 -12.34 -28.22 -22.07
C GLU A 43 -13.72 -27.83 -21.50
N ASN A 44 -14.50 -28.81 -21.00
CA ASN A 44 -15.83 -28.58 -20.42
C ASN A 44 -16.04 -29.45 -19.16
N PRO A 45 -15.38 -29.13 -18.04
CA PRO A 45 -15.41 -29.97 -16.84
C PRO A 45 -16.77 -29.94 -16.13
N ASP A 46 -17.51 -28.84 -16.22
CA ASP A 46 -18.81 -28.65 -15.56
C ASP A 46 -19.93 -29.53 -16.17
N ASP A 47 -19.77 -29.94 -17.43
CA ASP A 47 -20.73 -30.78 -18.17
C ASP A 47 -20.47 -32.28 -17.99
N TYR A 48 -19.40 -32.66 -17.30
CA TYR A 48 -19.00 -34.05 -17.11
C TYR A 48 -19.28 -34.54 -15.68
N THR A 49 -19.99 -35.67 -15.55
CA THR A 49 -20.25 -36.29 -14.24
C THR A 49 -19.20 -37.33 -13.91
N PHE A 50 -18.45 -37.10 -12.83
CA PHE A 50 -17.40 -37.99 -12.36
C PHE A 50 -17.97 -39.14 -11.50
N ALA A 51 -17.77 -40.38 -11.94
CA ALA A 51 -18.33 -41.57 -11.30
C ALA A 51 -17.71 -41.88 -9.92
N ASN A 52 -16.44 -41.49 -9.70
CA ASN A 52 -15.68 -41.74 -8.47
C ASN A 52 -15.71 -43.21 -8.00
N GLU A 53 -15.60 -44.14 -8.94
CA GLU A 53 -15.58 -45.58 -8.63
C GLU A 53 -14.19 -45.99 -8.12
N GLU A 54 -14.16 -46.89 -7.12
CA GLU A 54 -12.92 -47.51 -6.66
C GLU A 54 -12.45 -48.55 -7.69
N ILE A 55 -11.41 -48.20 -8.47
CA ILE A 55 -10.81 -49.08 -9.46
C ILE A 55 -9.57 -49.72 -8.83
N GLN A 56 -9.54 -51.06 -8.81
CA GLN A 56 -8.36 -51.80 -8.35
C GLN A 56 -7.22 -51.68 -9.36
N GLU A 57 -5.99 -51.54 -8.87
CA GLU A 57 -4.79 -51.53 -9.69
C GLU A 57 -4.73 -52.79 -10.56
N SER A 58 -4.71 -52.61 -11.88
CA SER A 58 -4.56 -53.74 -12.79
C SER A 58 -3.13 -54.29 -12.65
N GLY A 59 -2.97 -55.58 -12.35
CA GLY A 59 -1.67 -56.25 -12.23
C GLY A 59 -0.90 -56.40 -13.55
N ASN A 60 -1.24 -55.64 -14.59
CA ASN A 60 -0.55 -55.63 -15.88
C ASN A 60 0.69 -54.73 -15.83
N GLN A 61 1.81 -55.20 -16.38
CA GLN A 61 3.12 -54.56 -16.28
C GLN A 61 3.30 -53.27 -17.10
N THR A 62 2.32 -52.86 -17.88
CA THR A 62 2.40 -51.66 -18.73
C THR A 62 1.53 -50.56 -18.16
N HIS A 63 2.15 -49.68 -17.38
CA HIS A 63 1.50 -48.53 -16.79
C HIS A 63 1.68 -47.29 -17.67
N TYR A 64 0.64 -46.48 -17.77
CA TYR A 64 0.62 -45.24 -18.55
C TYR A 64 0.61 -44.02 -17.61
N TYR A 65 1.45 -44.07 -16.57
CA TYR A 65 1.41 -43.12 -15.47
C TYR A 65 1.51 -41.67 -15.94
N VAL A 66 0.57 -40.88 -15.47
CA VAL A 66 0.42 -39.49 -15.84
C VAL A 66 0.92 -38.59 -14.71
N THR A 67 1.81 -37.64 -15.01
CA THR A 67 2.43 -36.80 -13.96
C THR A 67 1.40 -35.82 -13.39
N LYS A 68 1.37 -35.68 -12.05
CA LYS A 68 0.53 -34.70 -11.36
C LYS A 68 0.98 -33.27 -11.71
N VAL A 69 0.03 -32.37 -11.98
CA VAL A 69 0.31 -30.98 -12.41
C VAL A 69 0.52 -30.03 -11.23
N SER A 70 0.29 -30.49 -10.00
CA SER A 70 0.52 -29.66 -8.81
C SER A 70 1.95 -29.85 -8.29
N PRO A 71 2.73 -28.76 -8.08
CA PRO A 71 3.83 -28.84 -7.15
C PRO A 71 3.22 -29.01 -5.76
N ASP A 72 3.42 -30.17 -5.13
CA ASP A 72 3.09 -30.34 -3.72
C ASP A 72 4.10 -29.52 -2.91
N ILE A 73 3.78 -28.25 -2.70
CA ILE A 73 4.64 -27.28 -2.00
C ILE A 73 4.92 -27.77 -0.57
N VAL A 74 4.01 -28.57 -0.01
CA VAL A 74 4.09 -29.08 1.36
C VAL A 74 5.05 -30.27 1.45
N GLU A 75 4.91 -31.31 0.63
CA GLU A 75 5.86 -32.44 0.66
C GLU A 75 7.28 -32.02 0.26
N SER A 76 7.42 -31.13 -0.73
CA SER A 76 8.73 -30.61 -1.12
C SER A 76 9.35 -29.70 -0.04
N ALA A 77 8.54 -28.95 0.71
CA ALA A 77 9.01 -28.17 1.85
C ALA A 77 9.38 -29.06 3.05
N VAL A 78 8.58 -30.09 3.35
CA VAL A 78 8.85 -31.04 4.45
C VAL A 78 10.08 -31.89 4.12
N ALA A 79 10.20 -32.43 2.91
CA ALA A 79 11.38 -33.17 2.47
C ALA A 79 12.65 -32.30 2.46
N ARG A 80 12.54 -31.00 2.10
CA ARG A 80 13.65 -30.05 2.23
C ARG A 80 14.01 -29.78 3.68
N GLN A 81 13.02 -29.64 4.56
CA GLN A 81 13.24 -29.37 5.97
C GLN A 81 13.84 -30.58 6.69
N ASP A 82 13.41 -31.79 6.35
CA ASP A 82 13.97 -33.04 6.87
C ASP A 82 15.36 -33.31 6.31
N ALA A 83 15.62 -33.00 5.04
CA ALA A 83 16.96 -33.05 4.46
C ALA A 83 17.91 -32.00 5.07
N MET A 84 17.40 -30.83 5.46
CA MET A 84 18.17 -29.80 6.18
C MET A 84 18.50 -30.24 7.61
N LYS A 85 17.53 -30.77 8.36
CA LYS A 85 17.75 -31.31 9.71
C LYS A 85 18.69 -32.51 9.71
N ALA A 86 18.56 -33.41 8.74
CA ALA A 86 19.47 -34.55 8.58
C ALA A 86 20.90 -34.15 8.19
N ARG A 87 21.09 -32.96 7.60
CA ARG A 87 22.42 -32.36 7.34
C ARG A 87 23.00 -31.66 8.56
N GLU A 88 22.18 -31.10 9.45
CA GLU A 88 22.63 -30.52 10.72
C GLU A 88 23.02 -31.61 11.75
N ASP A 89 22.28 -32.72 11.82
CA ASP A 89 22.55 -33.81 12.77
C ASP A 89 23.76 -34.70 12.39
N LYS A 90 24.12 -34.75 11.10
CA LYS A 90 25.36 -35.39 10.66
C LYS A 90 26.51 -34.40 10.80
N GLY A 91 27.05 -34.35 12.01
CA GLY A 91 28.13 -33.47 12.45
C GLY A 91 29.16 -33.14 11.37
N THR A 92 29.43 -31.83 11.25
CA THR A 92 30.58 -31.26 10.53
C THR A 92 30.84 -31.86 9.16
N ILE A 93 29.97 -31.55 8.20
CA ILE A 93 30.45 -31.41 6.82
C ILE A 93 31.50 -30.29 6.88
N LYS A 94 32.79 -30.67 6.82
CA LYS A 94 33.86 -29.68 6.60
C LYS A 94 33.47 -28.91 5.34
N PRO A 95 33.33 -27.58 5.40
CA PRO A 95 33.04 -26.81 4.19
C PRO A 95 34.13 -27.15 3.18
N SER A 96 33.70 -27.46 1.96
CA SER A 96 34.60 -27.54 0.81
C SER A 96 35.44 -26.27 0.79
N ASP A 97 36.76 -26.39 0.63
CA ASP A 97 37.69 -25.24 0.58
C ASP A 97 37.36 -24.23 -0.56
N PHE A 98 36.31 -24.49 -1.36
CA PHE A 98 35.83 -23.68 -2.48
C PHE A 98 34.40 -23.13 -2.31
N GLU A 99 33.69 -23.42 -1.22
CA GLU A 99 32.39 -22.81 -0.94
C GLU A 99 32.57 -21.53 -0.10
N ILE A 100 32.75 -20.40 -0.79
CA ILE A 100 32.72 -19.08 -0.15
C ILE A 100 31.28 -18.81 0.26
N SER A 101 31.00 -18.87 1.56
CA SER A 101 29.73 -18.42 2.11
C SER A 101 29.61 -16.90 1.91
N PRO A 102 28.41 -16.33 1.68
CA PRO A 102 28.21 -14.87 1.65
C PRO A 102 28.75 -14.14 2.90
N ASN A 103 28.89 -14.87 4.02
CA ASN A 103 29.46 -14.37 5.26
C ASN A 103 31.00 -14.36 5.31
N ASP A 104 31.70 -15.03 4.38
CA ASP A 104 33.16 -15.07 4.30
C ASP A 104 33.74 -13.89 3.50
N VAL A 105 32.92 -13.22 2.68
CA VAL A 105 33.32 -11.98 1.99
C VAL A 105 33.14 -10.79 2.94
N LYS A 106 34.06 -10.66 3.90
CA LYS A 106 34.13 -9.46 4.75
C LYS A 106 34.61 -8.28 3.91
N ALA A 107 33.78 -7.26 3.79
CA ALA A 107 34.19 -6.00 3.17
C ALA A 107 35.45 -5.46 3.88
N PRO A 108 36.47 -5.01 3.13
CA PRO A 108 37.68 -4.48 3.74
C PRO A 108 37.32 -3.27 4.62
N LEU A 109 37.84 -3.23 5.86
CA LEU A 109 37.51 -2.21 6.87
C LEU A 109 37.58 -0.76 6.33
N LYS A 110 38.52 -0.49 5.41
CA LYS A 110 38.67 0.81 4.75
C LYS A 110 37.46 1.19 3.89
N LEU A 111 36.88 0.22 3.17
CA LEU A 111 35.69 0.43 2.34
C LEU A 111 34.46 0.65 3.22
N THR A 112 34.29 -0.14 4.28
CA THR A 112 33.18 0.02 5.24
C THR A 112 33.25 1.39 5.93
N ALA A 113 34.43 1.81 6.38
CA ALA A 113 34.63 3.12 6.99
C ALA A 113 34.36 4.27 5.99
N LEU A 114 34.76 4.12 4.73
CA LEU A 114 34.48 5.09 3.68
C LEU A 114 32.98 5.21 3.40
N ILE A 115 32.26 4.08 3.31
CA ILE A 115 30.80 4.06 3.09
C ILE A 115 30.07 4.70 4.27
N ILE A 116 30.43 4.35 5.51
CA ILE A 116 29.85 4.95 6.72
C ILE A 116 30.14 6.46 6.75
N GLY A 117 31.36 6.87 6.44
CA GLY A 117 31.75 8.27 6.35
C GLY A 117 30.93 9.03 5.30
N ALA A 118 30.79 8.47 4.10
CA ALA A 118 29.98 9.05 3.03
C ALA A 118 28.49 9.17 3.42
N ALA A 119 27.93 8.13 4.05
CA ALA A 119 26.56 8.15 4.55
C ALA A 119 26.37 9.22 5.64
N ALA A 120 27.32 9.35 6.57
CA ALA A 120 27.27 10.36 7.62
C ALA A 120 27.32 11.78 7.03
N VAL A 121 28.13 12.03 6.00
CA VAL A 121 28.17 13.33 5.31
C VAL A 121 26.83 13.65 4.66
N ILE A 122 26.18 12.69 3.99
CA ILE A 122 24.85 12.90 3.38
C ILE A 122 23.82 13.26 4.46
N VAL A 123 23.81 12.53 5.58
CA VAL A 123 22.90 12.81 6.70
C VAL A 123 23.15 14.21 7.26
N LEU A 124 24.41 14.62 7.43
CA LEU A 124 24.74 15.97 7.90
C LEU A 124 24.26 17.06 6.95
N VAL A 125 24.37 16.86 5.63
CA VAL A 125 23.85 17.81 4.63
C VAL A 125 22.32 17.93 4.73
N ILE A 126 21.61 16.81 4.85
CA ILE A 126 20.14 16.81 5.01
C ILE A 126 19.74 17.56 6.28
N VAL A 127 20.41 17.30 7.41
CA VAL A 127 20.13 17.99 8.69
C VAL A 127 20.43 19.49 8.58
N ALA A 128 21.55 19.86 7.96
CA ALA A 128 21.95 21.26 7.78
C ALA A 128 20.92 22.08 6.97
N ILE A 129 20.23 21.45 6.01
CA ILE A 129 19.17 22.10 5.22
C ILE A 129 17.81 22.01 5.91
N SER A 130 17.47 20.86 6.48
CA SER A 130 16.14 20.61 7.05
C SER A 130 15.88 21.37 8.34
N LEU A 131 16.90 21.53 9.19
CA LEU A 131 16.76 22.22 10.47
C LEU A 131 16.41 23.72 10.35
N PRO A 132 17.08 24.54 9.52
CA PRO A 132 16.69 25.93 9.33
C PRO A 132 15.31 26.06 8.67
N LEU A 133 14.98 25.17 7.72
CA LEU A 133 13.66 25.11 7.11
C LEU A 133 12.56 24.81 8.15
N TYR A 134 12.82 23.86 9.06
CA TYR A 134 11.92 23.54 10.16
C TYR A 134 11.75 24.73 11.11
N LYS A 135 12.85 25.36 11.55
CA LYS A 135 12.83 26.52 12.46
C LYS A 135 12.09 27.72 11.85
N SER A 136 12.32 27.99 10.57
CA SER A 136 11.64 29.07 9.84
C SER A 136 10.13 28.80 9.76
N ARG A 137 9.74 27.56 9.43
CA ARG A 137 8.34 27.14 9.42
C ARG A 137 7.70 27.30 10.80
N THR A 138 8.33 26.81 11.87
CA THR A 138 7.76 26.88 13.22
C THR A 138 7.60 28.32 13.70
N ALA A 139 8.60 29.18 13.45
CA ALA A 139 8.51 30.59 13.79
C ALA A 139 7.35 31.29 13.04
N LEU A 140 7.19 31.00 11.74
CA LEU A 140 6.09 31.55 10.96
C LEU A 140 4.72 31.06 11.45
N ASP A 141 4.60 29.78 11.77
CA ASP A 141 3.37 29.20 12.34
C ASP A 141 3.02 29.88 13.67
N ASP A 142 3.99 30.02 14.58
CA ASP A 142 3.79 30.69 15.87
C ASP A 142 3.35 32.16 15.71
N GLU A 143 3.96 32.91 14.78
CA GLU A 143 3.59 34.30 14.50
C GLU A 143 2.19 34.44 13.90
N ILE A 144 1.80 33.52 13.00
CA ILE A 144 0.44 33.50 12.43
C ILE A 144 -0.57 33.14 13.50
N ARG A 145 -0.30 32.11 14.32
CA ARG A 145 -1.17 31.69 15.43
C ARG A 145 -1.41 32.82 16.43
N ALA A 146 -0.36 33.56 16.79
CA ALA A 146 -0.48 34.71 17.70
C ALA A 146 -1.36 35.85 17.15
N SER A 147 -1.60 35.89 15.83
CA SER A 147 -2.35 36.95 15.16
C SER A 147 -3.67 36.46 14.53
N ILE A 148 -4.02 35.17 14.69
CA ILE A 148 -5.13 34.54 14.00
C ILE A 148 -6.49 35.12 14.43
N ASP A 149 -6.59 35.59 15.68
CA ASP A 149 -7.79 36.24 16.22
C ASP A 149 -8.21 37.42 15.34
N GLY A 150 -7.25 38.19 14.81
CA GLY A 150 -7.52 39.30 13.89
C GLY A 150 -8.07 38.88 12.53
N VAL A 151 -7.78 37.64 12.08
CA VAL A 151 -8.31 37.08 10.83
C VAL A 151 -9.79 36.76 10.99
N VAL A 152 -10.15 36.09 12.10
CA VAL A 152 -11.51 35.58 12.34
C VAL A 152 -12.44 36.61 12.98
N ALA A 153 -11.89 37.63 13.67
CA ALA A 153 -12.66 38.63 14.40
C ALA A 153 -13.73 39.32 13.53
N GLY A 154 -14.98 39.18 13.96
CA GLY A 154 -16.15 39.79 13.33
C GLY A 154 -16.55 39.16 11.98
N VAL A 155 -15.93 38.05 11.59
CA VAL A 155 -16.24 37.34 10.33
C VAL A 155 -16.83 35.97 10.60
N ALA A 156 -16.25 35.23 11.55
CA ALA A 156 -16.65 33.86 11.87
C ALA A 156 -16.44 33.55 13.36
N ASP A 157 -17.28 32.68 13.91
CA ASP A 157 -17.13 32.15 15.27
C ASP A 157 -16.20 30.93 15.25
N VAL A 158 -14.93 31.14 15.59
CA VAL A 158 -13.88 30.12 15.62
C VAL A 158 -13.30 30.06 17.02
N ASP A 159 -13.23 28.86 17.61
CA ASP A 159 -12.52 28.66 18.87
C ASP A 159 -11.00 28.71 18.63
N THR A 160 -10.39 29.86 18.88
CA THR A 160 -8.94 30.04 18.77
C THR A 160 -8.19 29.61 20.04
N SER A 161 -8.88 29.08 21.06
CA SER A 161 -8.22 28.58 22.27
C SER A 161 -7.36 27.36 21.98
N THR A 162 -6.31 27.21 22.78
CA THR A 162 -5.43 26.04 22.74
C THR A 162 -5.91 24.95 23.70
N ASP A 163 -5.74 23.69 23.29
CA ASP A 163 -5.92 22.53 24.14
C ASP A 163 -4.72 22.32 25.08
N GLU A 164 -4.80 21.29 25.93
CA GLU A 164 -3.73 20.90 26.87
C GLU A 164 -2.41 20.55 26.17
N SER A 165 -2.45 20.25 24.87
CA SER A 165 -1.29 19.94 24.04
C SER A 165 -0.72 21.17 23.30
N GLY A 166 -1.29 22.35 23.53
CA GLY A 166 -0.90 23.60 22.87
C GLY A 166 -1.37 23.72 21.42
N ARG A 167 -2.37 22.92 21.00
CA ARG A 167 -2.95 22.96 19.65
C ARG A 167 -4.23 23.79 19.65
N ALA A 168 -4.42 24.60 18.62
CA ALA A 168 -5.67 25.33 18.45
C ALA A 168 -6.83 24.37 18.16
N LYS A 169 -8.00 24.62 18.76
CA LYS A 169 -9.18 23.76 18.60
C LYS A 169 -9.94 24.02 17.30
N GLY A 170 -10.11 25.29 16.94
CA GLY A 170 -10.94 25.71 15.80
C GLY A 170 -10.18 25.84 14.48
N TYR A 171 -8.87 25.65 14.44
CA TYR A 171 -8.10 25.73 13.20
C TYR A 171 -6.81 24.92 13.22
N THR A 172 -6.27 24.63 12.04
CA THR A 172 -4.97 23.98 11.86
C THR A 172 -4.25 24.58 10.67
N ILE A 173 -3.01 25.04 10.88
CA ILE A 173 -2.13 25.60 9.85
C ILE A 173 -1.07 24.56 9.49
N TYR A 174 -0.82 24.36 8.19
CA TYR A 174 0.16 23.40 7.70
C TYR A 174 0.77 23.80 6.34
N GLY A 175 1.76 23.02 5.92
CA GLY A 175 2.61 23.32 4.76
C GLY A 175 3.91 24.02 5.15
N GLN A 176 4.88 23.99 4.23
CA GLN A 176 6.23 24.52 4.47
C GLN A 176 6.26 26.04 4.68
N THR A 177 5.31 26.75 4.09
CA THR A 177 5.17 28.22 4.16
C THR A 177 3.85 28.63 4.80
N CYS A 178 3.25 27.72 5.60
CA CYS A 178 1.94 27.93 6.22
C CYS A 178 0.85 28.26 5.18
N GLN A 179 0.95 27.71 3.97
CA GLN A 179 0.04 28.02 2.87
C GLN A 179 -1.31 27.33 2.98
N ASN A 180 -1.46 26.33 3.84
CA ASN A 180 -2.72 25.63 4.01
C ASN A 180 -3.29 25.88 5.40
N ILE A 181 -4.58 26.16 5.47
CA ILE A 181 -5.31 26.32 6.73
C ILE A 181 -6.64 25.57 6.67
N LYS A 182 -6.96 24.84 7.73
CA LYS A 182 -8.27 24.24 7.97
C LYS A 182 -8.92 24.99 9.12
N ILE A 183 -10.20 25.33 9.00
CA ILE A 183 -10.95 26.07 10.02
C ILE A 183 -12.27 25.34 10.26
N ALA A 184 -12.61 25.09 11.52
CA ALA A 184 -13.89 24.51 11.91
C ALA A 184 -14.80 25.61 12.48
N LEU A 185 -16.02 25.69 11.95
CA LEU A 185 -17.03 26.64 12.35
C LEU A 185 -18.22 25.94 13.01
N SER A 186 -18.79 26.58 14.02
CA SER A 186 -20.00 26.11 14.71
C SER A 186 -21.28 26.40 13.91
N SER A 187 -21.24 27.39 13.02
CA SER A 187 -22.37 27.86 12.21
C SER A 187 -22.02 27.95 10.72
N ASP A 188 -23.04 27.99 9.88
CA ASP A 188 -22.87 28.29 8.46
C ASP A 188 -22.30 29.71 8.26
N ILE A 189 -21.60 29.91 7.15
CA ILE A 189 -20.91 31.16 6.80
C ILE A 189 -21.25 31.55 5.36
N THR A 190 -21.34 32.85 5.09
CA THR A 190 -21.61 33.37 3.75
C THR A 190 -20.34 33.39 2.90
N GLU A 191 -20.49 33.31 1.57
CA GLU A 191 -19.35 33.34 0.64
C GLU A 191 -18.51 34.62 0.76
N ASP A 192 -19.14 35.78 1.01
CA ASP A 192 -18.42 37.05 1.23
C ASP A 192 -17.55 37.02 2.50
N SER A 193 -18.05 36.39 3.57
CA SER A 193 -17.29 36.19 4.79
C SER A 193 -16.13 35.21 4.55
N ILE A 194 -16.35 34.14 3.79
CA ILE A 194 -15.29 33.20 3.37
C ILE A 194 -14.18 33.94 2.60
N ARG A 195 -14.55 34.74 1.60
CA ARG A 195 -13.61 35.55 0.79
C ARG A 195 -12.83 36.54 1.65
N THR A 196 -13.51 37.17 2.60
CA THR A 196 -12.89 38.08 3.57
C THR A 196 -11.88 37.35 4.45
N LEU A 197 -12.26 36.17 4.97
CA LEU A 197 -11.42 35.36 5.84
C LEU A 197 -10.17 34.86 5.09
N PHE A 198 -10.34 34.38 3.86
CA PHE A 198 -9.24 34.00 2.97
C PHE A 198 -8.29 35.16 2.71
N THR A 199 -8.83 36.33 2.36
CA THR A 199 -8.02 37.52 2.06
C THR A 199 -7.23 37.94 3.30
N ARG A 200 -7.87 38.05 4.47
CA ARG A 200 -7.21 38.39 5.73
C ARG A 200 -6.11 37.39 6.10
N TYR A 201 -6.35 36.10 5.88
CA TYR A 201 -5.34 35.07 6.12
C TYR A 201 -4.15 35.23 5.17
N THR A 202 -4.39 35.41 3.87
CA THR A 202 -3.31 35.61 2.88
C THR A 202 -2.49 36.86 3.17
N ASP A 203 -3.14 37.94 3.63
CA ASP A 203 -2.47 39.18 4.05
C ASP A 203 -1.62 38.99 5.30
N LEU A 204 -2.16 38.32 6.32
CA LEU A 204 -1.40 37.99 7.52
C LEU A 204 -0.18 37.13 7.18
N ARG A 205 -0.38 36.05 6.42
CA ARG A 205 0.70 35.18 5.97
C ARG A 205 1.75 35.95 5.19
N ALA A 206 1.36 36.76 4.21
CA ALA A 206 2.30 37.50 3.38
C ALA A 206 3.11 38.52 4.20
N SER A 207 2.47 39.19 5.16
CA SER A 207 3.13 40.10 6.09
C SER A 207 4.17 39.39 6.95
N LYS A 208 3.85 38.22 7.52
CA LYS A 208 4.78 37.47 8.40
C LYS A 208 5.89 36.77 7.61
N ALA A 209 5.57 36.22 6.44
CA ALA A 209 6.52 35.53 5.58
C ALA A 209 7.37 36.47 4.69
N ASN A 210 7.17 37.80 4.78
CA ASN A 210 7.81 38.81 3.93
C ASN A 210 7.63 38.52 2.42
N ILE A 211 6.43 38.09 2.02
CA ILE A 211 6.08 37.81 0.63
C ILE A 211 5.49 39.08 0.02
N SER A 212 6.19 39.69 -0.93
CA SER A 212 5.71 40.87 -1.68
C SER A 212 4.86 40.52 -2.89
N ASP A 213 5.06 39.33 -3.46
CA ASP A 213 4.51 38.94 -4.75
C ASP A 213 3.40 37.90 -4.56
N ASP A 214 2.31 38.03 -5.33
CA ASP A 214 1.13 37.14 -5.35
C ASP A 214 0.86 36.38 -4.03
N LYS A 215 0.41 37.13 -3.02
CA LYS A 215 0.13 36.65 -1.66
C LYS A 215 -0.80 35.43 -1.58
N MET A 216 -1.64 35.23 -2.60
CA MET A 216 -2.63 34.17 -2.68
C MET A 216 -2.07 32.88 -3.30
N LYS A 217 -0.95 32.96 -4.02
CA LYS A 217 -0.40 31.85 -4.79
C LYS A 217 -0.14 30.61 -3.94
N GLY A 218 -0.80 29.53 -4.32
CA GLY A 218 -0.67 28.22 -3.67
C GLY A 218 -1.24 28.17 -2.25
N VAL A 219 -2.05 29.16 -1.85
CA VAL A 219 -2.75 29.16 -0.56
C VAL A 219 -4.08 28.42 -0.71
N THR A 220 -4.33 27.47 0.18
CA THR A 220 -5.58 26.71 0.24
C THR A 220 -6.19 26.85 1.63
N MET A 221 -7.48 27.17 1.69
CA MET A 221 -8.23 27.26 2.94
C MET A 221 -9.43 26.33 2.86
N GLU A 222 -9.55 25.44 3.83
CA GLU A 222 -10.70 24.55 3.98
C GLU A 222 -11.50 25.00 5.20
N ILE A 223 -12.79 25.24 5.01
CA ILE A 223 -13.70 25.66 6.09
C ILE A 223 -14.76 24.58 6.26
N TYR A 224 -14.72 23.92 7.43
CA TYR A 224 -15.65 22.88 7.83
C TYR A 224 -16.83 23.53 8.53
N VAL A 225 -18.02 23.34 7.97
CA VAL A 225 -19.31 23.74 8.53
C VAL A 225 -20.19 22.50 8.72
N ASN A 226 -21.29 22.61 9.46
CA ASN A 226 -22.19 21.47 9.69
C ASN A 226 -22.78 20.88 8.40
N THR A 227 -22.83 21.67 7.32
CA THR A 227 -23.45 21.30 6.05
C THR A 227 -22.46 20.73 5.03
N GLY A 228 -21.15 20.83 5.27
CA GLY A 228 -20.11 20.41 4.32
C GLY A 228 -18.79 21.17 4.50
N VAL A 229 -17.98 21.15 3.44
CA VAL A 229 -16.66 21.78 3.42
C VAL A 229 -16.58 22.78 2.28
N TYR A 230 -16.17 24.00 2.59
CA TYR A 230 -15.76 24.98 1.58
C TYR A 230 -14.26 24.88 1.34
N THR A 231 -13.86 24.72 0.09
CA THR A 231 -12.47 24.80 -0.35
C THR A 231 -12.26 26.14 -1.05
N VAL A 232 -11.32 26.92 -0.54
CA VAL A 232 -11.01 28.26 -1.04
C VAL A 232 -9.58 28.27 -1.54
N THR A 233 -9.40 28.73 -2.77
CA THR A 233 -8.09 28.90 -3.41
C THR A 233 -8.00 30.29 -4.02
N GLY A 234 -6.79 30.78 -4.23
CA GLY A 234 -6.60 32.08 -4.87
C GLY A 234 -5.43 32.09 -5.84
N GLU A 235 -5.63 32.74 -6.99
CA GLU A 235 -4.61 32.92 -8.01
C GLU A 235 -4.83 34.27 -8.72
N GLY A 236 -3.76 35.06 -8.85
CA GLY A 236 -3.81 36.33 -9.59
C GLY A 236 -4.81 37.35 -9.04
N GLY A 237 -5.06 37.35 -7.72
CA GLY A 237 -6.01 38.25 -7.06
C GLY A 237 -7.48 37.80 -7.13
N ASN A 238 -7.78 36.69 -7.81
CA ASN A 238 -9.10 36.08 -7.79
C ASN A 238 -9.17 35.04 -6.68
N VAL A 239 -10.31 35.01 -5.98
CA VAL A 239 -10.62 33.99 -4.97
C VAL A 239 -11.68 33.06 -5.55
N ASN A 240 -11.39 31.76 -5.58
CA ASN A 240 -12.33 30.72 -5.96
C ASN A 240 -12.85 30.02 -4.70
N VAL A 241 -14.17 29.82 -4.60
CA VAL A 241 -14.83 29.17 -3.47
C VAL A 241 -15.64 28.00 -4.01
N GLU A 242 -15.30 26.78 -3.60
CA GLU A 242 -15.98 25.55 -3.99
C GLU A 242 -16.62 24.91 -2.76
N PHE A 243 -17.89 24.52 -2.85
CA PHE A 243 -18.59 23.86 -1.75
C PHE A 243 -18.81 22.38 -2.06
N ALA A 244 -18.32 21.51 -1.17
CA ALA A 244 -18.60 20.09 -1.18
C ALA A 244 -19.52 19.75 0.00
N LYS A 245 -20.73 19.29 -0.29
CA LYS A 245 -21.66 18.85 0.75
C LYS A 245 -21.17 17.53 1.35
N ASP A 246 -21.14 17.43 2.67
CA ASP A 246 -20.88 16.14 3.32
C ASP A 246 -22.11 15.24 3.10
N GLU A 247 -21.97 14.23 2.27
CA GLU A 247 -22.94 13.13 2.22
C GLU A 247 -22.74 12.29 3.48
N VAL A 248 -23.36 12.71 4.58
CA VAL A 248 -23.47 11.86 5.77
C VAL A 248 -24.16 10.58 5.30
N PRO A 249 -23.52 9.40 5.37
CA PRO A 249 -24.18 8.16 5.02
C PRO A 249 -25.38 8.02 5.96
N GLU A 250 -26.59 7.98 5.40
CA GLU A 250 -27.81 7.69 6.16
C GLU A 250 -27.55 6.39 6.92
N THR A 251 -27.37 6.50 8.23
CA THR A 251 -27.43 5.36 9.12
C THR A 251 -28.88 4.91 9.07
N THR A 252 -29.15 3.90 8.25
CA THR A 252 -30.39 3.16 8.25
C THR A 252 -30.63 2.70 9.68
N SER A 253 -31.52 3.42 10.36
CA SER A 253 -32.07 3.02 11.64
C SER A 253 -32.91 1.78 11.37
N GLU A 254 -32.31 0.61 11.54
CA GLU A 254 -33.06 -0.63 11.55
C GLU A 254 -34.08 -0.56 12.69
N THR A 255 -35.33 -0.59 12.23
CA THR A 255 -36.57 -0.63 12.98
C THR A 255 -36.56 -1.76 14.00
N LYS A 256 -37.13 -1.45 15.18
CA LYS A 256 -37.52 -2.36 16.28
C LYS A 256 -38.09 -3.71 15.84
#